data_AF-A0A914IPA5-F1
#
_entry.id   AF-A0A914IPA5-F1
#
_cell.length_a   1.000
_cell.length_b   1.000
_cell.length_c   1.000
_cell.angle_alpha   90.00
_cell.angle_beta   90.00
_cell.angle_gamma   90.00
#
_symmetry.space_group_name_H-M   'P 1'
#
loop_
_entity.id
_entity.type
_entity.pdbx_description
1 polymer ?
#
loop_
_entity_poly.entity_id
_entity_poly.type
_entity_poly.pdbx_seq_one_letter_code
_entity_poly.pdbx_strand_id
1 'polypeptide(L)'
;MDILDHKDHIIAQLVQIVHLKLYDPHGGVDNLKRLSGRHETSSVDKFTWGVANRAASVRIPRQVAAEKKGYLEDRRPSSNCDPYTVTAAIAGAICL
;
A
#
# COMPACT_ATOMS: atom_id res chain seq x y z
N MET A 1 6.93 -19.12 6.63
CA MET A 1 6.87 -17.76 7.21
C MET A 1 5.48 -17.25 6.92
N ASP A 2 4.61 -17.22 7.93
CA ASP A 2 3.20 -16.88 7.76
C ASP A 2 3.07 -15.36 7.54
N ILE A 3 2.52 -14.95 6.39
CA ILE A 3 2.39 -13.52 6.04
C ILE A 3 1.51 -12.77 7.05
N LEU A 4 0.60 -13.49 7.72
CA LEU A 4 -0.29 -12.96 8.73
C LEU A 4 0.39 -12.68 10.06
N ASP A 5 1.49 -13.37 10.38
CA ASP A 5 2.22 -13.17 11.64
C ASP A 5 3.14 -11.95 11.57
N HIS A 6 3.66 -11.63 10.38
CA HIS A 6 4.51 -10.46 10.14
C HIS A 6 3.78 -9.28 9.50
N LYS A 7 2.47 -9.41 9.22
CA LYS A 7 1.69 -8.38 8.52
C LYS A 7 1.81 -7.03 9.21
N ASP A 8 1.72 -6.97 10.54
CA ASP A 8 1.66 -5.71 11.27
C ASP A 8 3.01 -5.00 11.24
N HIS A 9 4.11 -5.74 11.20
CA HIS A 9 5.46 -5.21 11.04
C HIS A 9 5.69 -4.65 9.63
N ILE A 10 5.38 -5.44 8.60
CA ILE A 10 5.50 -5.04 7.19
C ILE A 10 4.63 -3.82 6.89
N ILE A 11 3.41 -3.83 7.41
CA ILE A 11 2.46 -2.73 7.25
C ILE A 11 2.98 -1.48 7.96
N ALA A 12 3.50 -1.59 9.19
CA ALA A 12 4.04 -0.45 9.91
C ALA A 12 5.17 0.26 9.15
N GLN A 13 6.01 -0.49 8.43
CA GLN A 13 7.07 0.08 7.59
C GLN A 13 6.53 0.83 6.36
N LEU A 14 5.39 0.38 5.80
CA LEU A 14 4.74 1.01 4.65
C LEU A 14 3.92 2.27 5.02
N VAL A 15 3.67 2.55 6.30
CA VAL A 15 2.85 3.69 6.77
C VAL A 15 3.47 5.05 6.45
N GLN A 16 4.77 5.13 6.14
CA GLN A 16 5.48 6.40 6.01
C GLN A 16 4.87 7.34 4.93
N ILE A 17 4.72 8.62 5.29
CA ILE A 17 4.31 9.72 4.39
C ILE A 17 5.24 9.84 3.17
N VAL A 18 6.48 9.36 3.32
CA VAL A 18 7.49 9.30 2.26
C VAL A 18 6.96 8.52 1.05
N HIS A 19 6.30 7.38 1.25
CA HIS A 19 5.77 6.57 0.14
C HIS A 19 4.76 7.34 -0.70
N LEU A 20 3.86 8.12 -0.09
CA LEU A 20 2.88 8.93 -0.82
C LEU A 20 3.53 9.96 -1.76
N LYS A 21 4.66 10.55 -1.35
CA LYS A 21 5.42 11.48 -2.19
C LYS A 21 6.13 10.78 -3.35
N LEU A 22 6.60 9.55 -3.12
CA LEU A 22 7.27 8.72 -4.13
C LEU A 22 6.29 8.07 -5.11
N TYR A 23 5.02 7.98 -4.72
CA TYR A 23 3.95 7.34 -5.49
C TYR A 23 3.29 8.23 -6.54
N ASP A 24 3.78 9.45 -6.68
CA ASP A 24 3.32 10.44 -7.66
C ASP A 24 4.49 11.37 -8.03
N PRO A 25 4.83 11.52 -9.32
CA PRO A 25 5.89 12.44 -9.77
C PRO A 25 5.67 13.90 -9.33
N HIS A 26 4.44 14.28 -9.00
CA HIS A 26 4.10 15.61 -8.47
C HIS A 26 4.11 15.68 -6.94
N GLY A 27 4.82 14.77 -6.27
CA GLY A 27 5.02 14.79 -4.82
C GLY A 27 3.78 14.44 -4.01
N GLY A 28 2.81 13.74 -4.61
CA GLY A 28 1.58 13.26 -3.98
C GLY A 28 0.33 14.10 -4.28
N VAL A 29 0.48 15.26 -4.92
CA VAL A 29 -0.62 16.22 -5.18
C VAL A 29 -1.71 15.63 -6.07
N ASP A 30 -1.36 14.85 -7.09
CA ASP A 30 -2.36 14.23 -7.96
C ASP A 30 -3.04 13.06 -7.27
N ASN A 31 -2.29 12.36 -6.42
CA ASN A 31 -2.82 11.25 -5.65
C ASN A 31 -3.85 11.72 -4.61
N LEU A 32 -3.76 12.96 -4.10
CA LEU A 32 -4.78 13.56 -3.21
C LEU A 32 -6.17 13.58 -3.84
N LYS A 33 -6.26 13.81 -5.16
CA LYS A 33 -7.54 13.86 -5.89
C LYS A 33 -8.21 12.47 -5.96
N ARG A 34 -7.39 11.42 -5.96
CA ARG A 34 -7.84 10.03 -6.08
C ARG A 34 -8.12 9.38 -4.73
N LEU A 35 -7.20 9.53 -3.78
CA LEU A 35 -7.20 8.88 -2.46
C LEU A 35 -8.14 9.61 -1.47
N SER A 36 -9.42 9.63 -1.82
CA SER A 36 -10.48 10.33 -1.06
C SER A 36 -11.18 9.45 -0.03
N GLY A 37 -10.88 8.13 0.00
CA GLY A 37 -11.64 7.16 0.79
C GLY A 37 -12.97 6.74 0.15
N ARG A 38 -13.31 7.28 -1.03
CA ARG A 38 -14.52 6.95 -1.81
C ARG A 38 -14.12 6.17 -3.06
N HIS A 39 -15.08 5.51 -3.71
CA HIS A 39 -14.85 4.82 -4.99
C HIS A 39 -13.77 3.73 -4.94
N GLU A 40 -13.79 2.86 -3.93
CA GLU A 40 -12.78 1.79 -3.75
C GLU A 40 -11.32 2.31 -3.63
N THR A 41 -11.15 3.51 -3.08
CA THR A 41 -9.85 4.09 -2.74
C THR A 41 -9.73 4.26 -1.23
N SER A 42 -8.49 4.32 -0.73
CA SER A 42 -8.22 4.68 0.66
C SER A 42 -8.11 6.20 0.82
N SER A 43 -8.24 6.69 2.05
CA SER A 43 -7.98 8.09 2.39
C SER A 43 -6.47 8.32 2.53
N VAL A 44 -5.97 9.47 2.10
CA VAL A 44 -4.57 9.88 2.30
C VAL A 44 -4.19 10.03 3.77
N ASP A 45 -5.12 10.49 4.60
CA ASP A 45 -4.84 10.86 5.99
C ASP A 45 -4.63 9.64 6.90
N LYS A 46 -5.20 8.50 6.52
CA LYS A 46 -5.20 7.29 7.33
C LYS A 46 -4.73 6.10 6.52
N PHE A 47 -3.57 5.59 6.91
CA PHE A 47 -3.13 4.29 6.44
C PHE A 47 -4.06 3.20 6.99
N THR A 48 -4.57 2.35 6.11
CA THR A 48 -5.45 1.22 6.48
C THR A 48 -5.08 -0.04 5.71
N TRP A 49 -5.33 -1.19 6.32
CA TRP A 49 -5.17 -2.48 5.66
C TRP A 49 -6.36 -3.39 5.96
N GLY A 50 -6.61 -4.40 5.12
CA GLY A 50 -7.65 -5.38 5.39
C GLY A 50 -7.67 -6.57 4.45
N VAL A 51 -8.26 -7.68 4.93
CA VAL A 51 -8.49 -8.89 4.13
C VAL A 51 -9.66 -8.66 3.19
N ALA A 52 -9.43 -8.86 1.89
CA ALA A 52 -10.39 -8.63 0.81
C ALA A 52 -10.99 -7.20 0.76
N ASN A 53 -10.41 -6.23 1.48
CA ASN A 53 -10.92 -4.87 1.55
C ASN A 53 -10.34 -4.01 0.41
N ARG A 54 -11.19 -3.65 -0.56
CA ARG A 54 -10.83 -2.76 -1.67
C ARG A 54 -10.88 -1.28 -1.33
N ALA A 55 -11.26 -0.87 -0.12
CA ALA A 55 -11.16 0.52 0.31
C ALA A 55 -9.89 0.78 1.16
N ALA A 56 -9.12 -0.26 1.46
CA ALA A 56 -7.90 -0.14 2.26
C ALA A 56 -6.70 0.33 1.42
N SER A 57 -5.71 0.91 2.10
CA SER A 57 -4.43 1.31 1.51
C SER A 57 -3.62 0.11 1.05
N VAL A 58 -3.54 -0.93 1.89
CA VAL A 58 -2.98 -2.25 1.54
C VAL A 58 -4.06 -3.31 1.62
N ARG A 59 -4.18 -4.13 0.58
CA ARG A 59 -5.12 -5.25 0.53
C ARG A 59 -4.40 -6.58 0.66
N ILE A 60 -4.95 -7.46 1.50
CA ILE A 60 -4.58 -8.87 1.56
C ILE A 60 -5.66 -9.67 0.81
N PRO A 61 -5.36 -10.34 -0.31
CA PRO A 61 -6.34 -11.17 -1.00
C PRO A 61 -6.90 -12.27 -0.09
N ARG A 62 -8.18 -12.64 -0.27
CA ARG A 62 -8.83 -13.67 0.55
C ARG A 62 -8.08 -15.00 0.51
N GLN A 63 -7.58 -15.38 -0.67
CA GLN A 63 -6.79 -16.60 -0.86
C GLN A 63 -5.47 -16.55 -0.07
N VAL A 64 -4.76 -15.42 -0.11
CA VAL A 64 -3.51 -15.22 0.63
C VAL A 64 -3.75 -15.32 2.15
N ALA A 65 -4.84 -14.75 2.64
CA ALA A 65 -5.22 -14.88 4.04
C ALA A 65 -5.59 -16.32 4.43
N ALA A 66 -6.27 -17.07 3.54
CA ALA A 66 -6.61 -18.46 3.80
C ALA A 66 -5.39 -19.39 3.79
N GLU A 67 -4.47 -19.20 2.85
CA GLU A 67 -3.27 -20.01 2.68
C GLU A 67 -2.08 -19.56 3.54
N LYS A 68 -2.21 -18.39 4.20
CA LYS A 68 -1.17 -17.72 5.01
C LYS A 68 0.14 -17.42 4.28
N LYS A 69 0.14 -17.47 2.95
CA LYS A 69 1.29 -17.21 2.07
C LYS A 69 0.82 -16.52 0.79
N GLY A 70 1.73 -15.79 0.14
CA GLY A 70 1.45 -15.10 -1.11
C GLY A 70 1.95 -13.65 -1.08
N TYR A 71 1.08 -12.70 -1.43
CA TYR A 71 1.46 -11.30 -1.64
C TYR A 71 0.51 -10.32 -0.94
N LEU A 72 1.02 -9.09 -0.77
CA LEU A 72 0.26 -7.91 -0.34
C LEU A 72 0.09 -6.99 -1.56
N GLU A 73 -1.05 -6.30 -1.65
CA GLU A 73 -1.29 -5.31 -2.71
C GLU A 73 -1.27 -3.91 -2.10
N ASP A 74 -0.25 -3.09 -2.41
CA ASP A 74 -0.30 -1.65 -2.12
C ASP A 74 -1.13 -0.94 -3.19
N ARG A 75 -2.20 -0.26 -2.78
CA ARG A 75 -3.19 0.38 -3.65
C ARG A 75 -3.09 1.91 -3.65
N ARG A 76 -2.05 2.44 -2.99
CA ARG A 76 -1.74 3.87 -2.92
C ARG A 76 -0.95 4.42 -4.12
N PRO A 77 -0.16 3.66 -4.91
CA PRO A 77 0.49 4.20 -6.10
C PRO A 77 -0.51 4.86 -7.06
N SER A 78 -0.18 6.05 -7.55
CA SER A 78 -0.97 6.75 -8.58
C SER A 78 -0.77 6.10 -9.96
N SER A 79 -1.69 6.29 -10.89
CA SER A 79 -1.57 5.74 -12.25
C SER A 79 -0.41 6.36 -13.05
N ASN A 80 0.07 7.55 -12.65
CA ASN A 80 1.20 8.26 -13.25
C ASN A 80 2.52 8.01 -12.51
N CYS A 81 2.57 7.09 -11.54
CA CYS A 81 3.76 6.85 -10.75
C CYS A 81 4.93 6.30 -11.59
N ASP A 82 6.16 6.63 -11.21
CA ASP A 82 7.33 5.95 -11.74
C ASP A 82 7.46 4.55 -11.09
N PRO A 83 7.33 3.44 -11.86
CA PRO A 83 7.39 2.10 -11.31
C PRO A 83 8.73 1.78 -10.64
N TYR A 84 9.85 2.36 -11.08
CA TYR A 84 11.16 2.11 -10.48
C TYR A 84 11.25 2.70 -9.08
N THR A 85 10.82 3.96 -8.94
CA THR A 85 10.75 4.64 -7.64
C THR A 85 9.81 3.92 -6.67
N VAL A 86 8.62 3.51 -7.12
CA VAL A 86 7.64 2.79 -6.29
C VAL A 86 8.18 1.44 -5.81
N THR A 87 8.74 0.64 -6.71
CA THR A 87 9.25 -0.69 -6.37
C THR A 87 10.46 -0.61 -5.44
N ALA A 88 11.38 0.34 -5.67
CA ALA A 88 12.50 0.58 -4.76
C ALA A 88 12.03 1.01 -3.36
N ALA A 89 11.02 1.88 -3.26
CA ALA A 89 10.46 2.31 -1.98
C ALA A 89 9.77 1.17 -1.21
N ILE A 90 9.09 0.27 -1.91
CA ILE A 90 8.46 -0.91 -1.30
C ILE A 90 9.54 -1.89 -0.83
N ALA A 91 10.50 -2.22 -1.70
CA ALA A 91 11.59 -3.13 -1.36
C ALA A 91 12.45 -2.60 -0.21
N GLY A 92 12.78 -1.31 -0.22
CA GLY A 92 13.56 -0.68 0.85
C GLY A 92 12.80 -0.55 2.17
N ALA A 93 11.47 -0.56 2.17
CA ALA A 93 10.70 -0.54 3.42
C ALA A 93 10.54 -1.94 4.02
N ILE A 94 10.43 -2.98 3.19
CA ILE A 94 10.09 -4.34 3.64
C ILE A 94 11.34 -5.20 3.83
N CYS A 95 12.36 -5.03 3.00
CA CYS A 95 13.52 -5.93 2.93
C CYS A 95 14.78 -5.37 3.60
N LEU A 96 14.81 -4.07 3.89
CA LEU A 96 15.94 -3.36 4.51
C LEU A 96 15.53 -2.84 5.90
#